data_AF-A0A314YHU5-F1
#
_entry.id   AF-A0A314YHU5-F1
#
_cell.length_a   1.000
_cell.length_b   1.000
_cell.length_c   1.000
_cell.angle_alpha   90.00
_cell.angle_beta   90.00
_cell.angle_gamma   90.00
#
_symmetry.space_group_name_H-M   'P 1'
#
loop_
_entity.id
_entity.type
_entity.pdbx_description
1 polymer ?
#
loop_
_entity_poly.entity_id
_entity_poly.type
_entity_poly.pdbx_seq_one_letter_code
_entity_poly.pdbx_strand_id
1 'polypeptide(L)'
;MSRSNRSLTICIRLLSLWRKALLLLLLLPNFCSTQTIVKNLPGFPGDLPFKLETGYVGVGNKDELQLFYYFTESERSPENDPLLLWITGGPRCSAFSGLVYEIGPISFSFTSITKDPVELVLNPYSWTKLANIIFLDAPAGTGFSYSTTTDGYNTSDTIHAKRASEFLQKWLSTHRKFLANPLYISGDSYSGKIVPIIVQEIINGNLHMRCW
;
A
#
# COMPACT_ATOMS: atom_id res chain seq x y z
N MET A 1 24.21 9.93 -59.02
CA MET A 1 24.82 10.16 -57.69
C MET A 1 23.84 10.58 -56.56
N SER A 2 22.55 10.80 -56.80
CA SER A 2 21.63 11.39 -55.79
C SER A 2 20.86 10.38 -54.88
N ARG A 3 20.64 9.13 -55.31
CA ARG A 3 19.85 8.14 -54.53
C ARG A 3 20.57 7.58 -53.30
N SER A 4 21.90 7.45 -53.34
CA SER A 4 22.70 6.86 -52.24
C SER A 4 22.67 7.72 -50.96
N ASN A 5 22.73 9.04 -51.09
CA ASN A 5 22.77 9.95 -49.93
C ASN A 5 21.44 10.02 -49.17
N ARG A 6 20.30 9.85 -49.85
CA ARG A 6 18.98 9.79 -49.18
C ARG A 6 18.83 8.56 -48.31
N SER A 7 19.25 7.39 -48.79
CA SER A 7 19.16 6.14 -48.03
C SER A 7 20.03 6.16 -46.77
N LEU A 8 21.25 6.71 -46.88
CA LEU A 8 22.17 6.84 -45.75
C LEU A 8 21.64 7.80 -44.68
N THR A 9 21.03 8.91 -45.10
CA THR A 9 20.45 9.90 -44.18
C THR A 9 19.24 9.34 -43.42
N ILE A 10 18.42 8.52 -44.08
CA ILE A 10 17.29 7.83 -43.44
C ILE A 10 17.78 6.83 -42.39
N CYS A 11 18.81 6.02 -42.72
CA CYS A 11 19.43 5.09 -41.76
C CYS A 11 19.97 5.81 -40.52
N ILE A 12 20.71 6.91 -40.69
CA ILE A 12 21.28 7.67 -39.55
C ILE A 12 20.17 8.25 -38.66
N ARG A 13 19.07 8.75 -39.24
CA ARG A 13 17.92 9.26 -38.48
C ARG A 13 17.23 8.16 -37.69
N LEU A 14 17.01 7.00 -38.31
CA LEU A 14 16.42 5.83 -37.64
C LEU A 14 17.31 5.35 -36.48
N LEU A 15 18.63 5.21 -36.70
CA LEU A 15 19.59 4.88 -35.64
C LEU A 15 19.57 5.88 -34.47
N SER A 16 19.42 7.18 -34.76
CA SER A 16 19.30 8.22 -33.73
C SER A 16 18.00 8.12 -32.93
N LEU A 17 16.88 7.80 -33.59
CA LEU A 17 15.58 7.63 -32.96
C LEU A 17 15.56 6.39 -32.07
N TRP A 18 16.16 5.29 -32.54
CA TRP A 18 16.34 4.06 -31.76
C TRP A 18 17.23 4.28 -30.53
N ARG A 19 18.33 5.03 -30.65
CA ARG A 19 19.17 5.40 -29.49
C ARG A 19 18.41 6.23 -28.46
N LYS A 20 17.62 7.21 -28.92
CA LYS A 20 16.79 8.04 -28.02
C LYS A 20 15.68 7.23 -27.34
N ALA A 21 15.03 6.32 -28.07
CA ALA A 21 14.04 5.42 -27.52
C ALA A 21 14.64 4.45 -26.50
N LEU A 22 15.84 3.91 -26.77
CA LEU A 22 16.56 3.04 -25.84
C LEU A 22 17.00 3.79 -24.57
N LEU A 23 17.51 5.02 -24.71
CA LEU A 23 17.81 5.89 -23.56
C LEU A 23 16.55 6.21 -22.74
N LEU A 24 15.41 6.46 -23.39
CA LEU A 24 14.14 6.70 -22.70
C LEU A 24 13.65 5.44 -21.97
N LEU A 25 13.85 4.26 -22.56
CA LEU A 25 13.50 2.96 -21.94
C LEU A 25 14.37 2.66 -20.71
N LEU A 26 15.66 3.02 -20.76
CA LEU A 26 16.61 2.89 -19.64
C LEU A 26 16.37 3.91 -18.52
N LEU A 27 15.65 4.99 -18.81
CA LEU A 27 15.25 6.02 -17.84
C LEU A 27 13.87 5.75 -17.21
N LEU A 28 13.17 4.69 -17.64
CA LEU A 28 11.97 4.25 -16.95
C LEU A 28 12.38 3.66 -15.59
N PRO A 29 11.96 4.26 -14.46
CA PRO A 29 12.24 3.67 -13.16
C PRO A 29 11.62 2.27 -13.10
N ASN A 30 12.43 1.26 -12.75
CA ASN A 30 11.95 -0.07 -12.40
C ASN A 30 11.19 0.02 -11.07
N PHE A 31 9.93 0.46 -11.11
CA PHE A 31 9.01 0.29 -9.98
C PHE A 31 8.60 -1.17 -9.95
N CYS A 32 9.39 -2.01 -9.29
CA CYS A 32 8.98 -3.36 -8.93
C CYS A 32 8.15 -3.25 -7.65
N SER A 33 6.86 -2.90 -7.76
CA SER A 33 5.92 -3.06 -6.66
C SER A 33 5.46 -4.51 -6.65
N THR A 34 5.88 -5.27 -5.64
CA THR A 34 5.45 -6.66 -5.46
C THR A 34 4.11 -6.65 -4.73
N GLN A 35 3.04 -6.37 -5.46
CA GLN A 35 1.66 -6.54 -4.99
C GLN A 35 1.12 -7.90 -5.42
N THR A 36 0.40 -8.56 -4.52
CA THR A 36 -0.18 -9.89 -4.73
C THR A 36 -1.66 -9.85 -4.39
N ILE A 37 -2.50 -10.30 -5.32
CA ILE A 37 -3.92 -10.52 -5.04
C ILE A 37 -4.08 -11.90 -4.39
N VAL A 38 -4.54 -11.90 -3.14
CA VAL A 38 -4.80 -13.12 -2.38
C VAL A 38 -6.21 -13.60 -2.75
N LYS A 39 -6.29 -14.74 -3.44
CA LYS A 39 -7.57 -15.35 -3.82
C LYS A 39 -8.12 -16.29 -2.75
N ASN A 40 -7.26 -16.95 -2.00
CA ASN A 40 -7.63 -17.96 -1.01
C ASN A 40 -6.76 -17.80 0.24
N LEU A 41 -7.33 -18.11 1.41
CA LEU A 41 -6.62 -18.14 2.69
C LEU A 41 -6.82 -19.50 3.35
N PRO A 42 -5.78 -20.09 3.98
CA PRO A 42 -5.96 -21.23 4.87
C PRO A 42 -7.01 -20.91 5.93
N GLY A 43 -7.96 -21.83 6.14
CA GLY A 43 -9.05 -21.65 7.09
C GLY A 43 -10.30 -20.98 6.51
N PHE A 44 -10.25 -20.36 5.33
CA PHE A 44 -11.44 -19.84 4.65
C PHE A 44 -11.93 -20.84 3.58
N PRO A 45 -13.23 -21.15 3.51
CA PRO A 45 -13.76 -22.09 2.53
C PRO A 45 -13.84 -21.46 1.12
N GLY A 46 -12.94 -21.88 0.22
CA GLY A 46 -12.91 -21.44 -1.17
C GLY A 46 -12.32 -20.05 -1.38
N ASP A 47 -12.63 -19.44 -2.53
CA ASP A 47 -12.15 -18.11 -2.89
C ASP A 47 -12.74 -17.04 -1.95
N LEU A 48 -11.93 -16.03 -1.62
CA LEU A 48 -12.39 -14.86 -0.86
C LEU A 48 -13.46 -14.10 -1.67
N PRO A 49 -14.61 -13.76 -1.08
CA PRO A 49 -15.67 -13.02 -1.77
C PRO A 49 -15.38 -11.50 -1.85
N PHE A 50 -14.21 -11.06 -1.39
CA PHE A 50 -13.75 -9.69 -1.43
C PHE A 50 -12.30 -9.67 -1.95
N LYS A 51 -11.88 -8.53 -2.50
CA LYS A 51 -10.50 -8.37 -2.94
C LYS A 51 -9.61 -8.14 -1.73
N LEU A 52 -8.67 -9.05 -1.50
CA LEU A 52 -7.54 -8.86 -0.60
C LEU A 52 -6.25 -8.74 -1.43
N GLU A 53 -5.55 -7.63 -1.23
CA GLU A 53 -4.27 -7.36 -1.85
C GLU A 53 -3.22 -7.17 -0.76
N THR A 54 -2.04 -7.74 -0.94
CA THR A 54 -0.91 -7.55 -0.02
C THR A 54 0.32 -7.14 -0.78
N GLY A 55 1.22 -6.41 -0.14
CA GLY A 55 2.48 -6.05 -0.76
C GLY A 55 3.35 -5.18 0.12
N TYR A 56 4.46 -4.75 -0.47
CA TYR A 56 5.42 -3.85 0.16
C TYR A 56 5.48 -2.53 -0.58
N VAL A 57 5.62 -1.45 0.18
CA VAL A 57 6.01 -0.14 -0.34
C VAL A 57 7.29 0.29 0.37
N GLY A 58 8.31 0.55 -0.44
CA GLY A 58 9.58 1.09 0.02
C GLY A 58 9.46 2.55 0.43
N VAL A 59 9.96 2.90 1.61
CA VAL A 59 10.06 4.27 2.13
C VAL A 59 11.45 4.48 2.74
N GLY A 60 11.85 5.73 2.95
CA GLY A 60 13.21 6.01 3.44
C GLY A 60 14.18 6.50 2.38
N ASN A 61 15.42 6.70 2.82
CA ASN A 61 16.53 7.02 1.93
C ASN A 61 16.96 5.82 1.07
N LYS A 62 16.45 5.77 -0.16
CA LYS A 62 16.65 4.68 -1.13
C LYS A 62 15.81 3.43 -0.81
N ASP A 63 14.61 3.63 -0.28
CA ASP A 63 13.61 2.57 -0.07
C ASP A 63 14.12 1.42 0.84
N GLU A 64 14.94 1.74 1.83
CA GLU A 64 15.52 0.80 2.79
C GLU A 64 14.50 0.25 3.79
N LEU A 65 13.36 0.94 4.00
CA LEU A 65 12.26 0.48 4.83
C LEU A 65 11.16 -0.09 3.94
N GLN A 66 10.83 -1.36 4.11
CA GLN A 66 9.80 -2.04 3.35
C GLN A 66 8.57 -2.19 4.24
N LEU A 67 7.56 -1.35 4.03
CA LEU A 67 6.32 -1.37 4.79
C LEU A 67 5.29 -2.28 4.11
N PHE A 68 4.87 -3.31 4.84
CA PHE A 68 3.87 -4.27 4.43
C PHE A 68 2.45 -3.72 4.68
N TYR A 69 1.54 -4.06 3.77
CA TYR A 69 0.13 -3.71 3.93
C TYR A 69 -0.79 -4.86 3.52
N TYR A 70 -1.99 -4.82 4.10
CA TYR A 70 -3.16 -5.53 3.60
C TYR A 70 -4.15 -4.48 3.07
N PHE A 71 -4.60 -4.64 1.84
CA PHE A 71 -5.58 -3.75 1.23
C PHE A 71 -6.84 -4.52 0.89
N THR A 72 -7.98 -3.99 1.31
CA THR A 72 -9.30 -4.53 1.03
C THR A 72 -10.14 -3.48 0.32
N GLU A 73 -10.71 -3.83 -0.83
CA GLU A 73 -11.63 -2.94 -1.52
C GLU A 73 -12.99 -2.93 -0.83
N SER A 74 -13.73 -1.84 -0.99
CA SER A 74 -15.09 -1.77 -0.44
C SER A 74 -16.00 -2.84 -1.06
N GLU A 75 -16.82 -3.50 -0.24
CA GLU A 75 -17.83 -4.45 -0.72
C GLU A 75 -18.97 -3.75 -1.50
N ARG A 76 -19.14 -2.43 -1.36
CA ARG A 76 -20.23 -1.67 -1.99
C ARG A 76 -19.80 -1.00 -3.29
N SER A 77 -18.92 0.00 -3.24
CA SER A 77 -18.46 0.72 -4.43
C SER A 77 -17.04 1.23 -4.25
N PRO A 78 -16.01 0.41 -4.58
CA PRO A 78 -14.61 0.79 -4.39
C PRO A 78 -14.21 2.14 -5.01
N GLU A 79 -14.83 2.51 -6.13
CA GLU A 79 -14.53 3.77 -6.84
C GLU A 79 -15.13 5.01 -6.15
N ASN A 80 -16.22 4.87 -5.39
CA ASN A 80 -16.94 5.99 -4.77
C ASN A 80 -16.79 6.02 -3.24
N ASP A 81 -16.50 4.88 -2.63
CA ASP A 81 -16.40 4.73 -1.19
C ASP A 81 -15.04 5.21 -0.68
N PRO A 82 -14.97 5.79 0.54
CA PRO A 82 -13.73 6.39 1.05
C PRO A 82 -12.55 5.41 1.07
N LEU A 83 -11.34 5.97 0.96
CA LEU A 83 -10.10 5.28 1.28
C LEU A 83 -9.72 5.56 2.73
N LEU A 84 -9.53 4.50 3.52
CA LEU A 84 -9.20 4.58 4.92
C LEU A 84 -7.85 3.92 5.17
N LEU A 85 -6.90 4.68 5.73
CA LEU A 85 -5.66 4.14 6.27
C LEU A 85 -5.91 3.76 7.74
N TRP A 86 -5.64 2.50 8.09
CA TRP A 86 -5.73 1.96 9.44
C TRP A 86 -4.34 1.60 9.96
N ILE A 87 -3.97 2.12 11.12
CA ILE A 87 -2.72 1.80 11.82
C ILE A 87 -3.05 1.29 13.21
N THR A 88 -2.64 0.06 13.52
CA THR A 88 -2.81 -0.49 14.86
C THR A 88 -1.75 0.05 15.82
N GLY A 89 -2.14 0.31 17.07
CA GLY A 89 -1.29 0.91 18.08
C GLY A 89 -0.22 -0.01 18.67
N GLY A 90 -0.19 -0.12 20.00
CA GLY A 90 0.86 -0.84 20.73
C GLY A 90 1.75 0.09 21.55
N PRO A 91 2.90 0.58 21.03
CA PRO A 91 3.31 0.68 19.61
C PRO A 91 3.82 -0.63 18.98
N ARG A 92 3.85 -0.68 17.64
CA ARG A 92 4.34 -1.81 16.80
C ARG A 92 3.48 -3.09 16.83
N CYS A 93 2.20 -2.98 17.19
CA CYS A 93 1.26 -4.07 16.97
C CYS A 93 0.87 -4.12 15.49
N SER A 94 0.80 -5.33 14.91
CA SER A 94 0.48 -5.49 13.49
C SER A 94 -0.97 -5.08 13.21
N ALA A 95 -1.18 -4.40 12.08
CA ALA A 95 -2.50 -4.07 11.58
C ALA A 95 -3.31 -5.28 11.12
N PHE A 96 -2.69 -6.47 11.10
CA PHE A 96 -3.42 -7.74 10.99
C PHE A 96 -4.45 -7.91 12.09
N SER A 97 -4.24 -7.37 13.31
CA SER A 97 -5.29 -7.38 14.35
C SER A 97 -6.54 -6.63 13.89
N GLY A 98 -6.35 -5.46 13.26
CA GLY A 98 -7.41 -4.67 12.67
C GLY A 98 -8.19 -5.45 11.62
N LEU A 99 -7.48 -6.24 10.81
CA LEU A 99 -8.05 -7.07 9.74
C LEU A 99 -8.91 -8.23 10.27
N VAL A 100 -8.49 -8.92 11.35
CA VAL A 100 -9.12 -10.19 11.77
C VAL A 100 -9.86 -10.15 13.11
N TYR A 101 -9.62 -9.14 13.95
CA TYR A 101 -10.25 -9.02 15.27
C TYR A 101 -11.14 -7.78 15.40
N GLU A 102 -11.01 -6.79 14.52
CA GLU A 102 -11.65 -5.49 14.70
C GLU A 102 -12.58 -5.15 13.53
N ILE A 103 -12.07 -4.48 12.50
CA ILE A 103 -12.90 -3.83 11.46
C ILE A 103 -12.83 -4.52 10.10
N GLY A 104 -11.92 -5.47 9.90
CA GLY A 104 -11.75 -6.14 8.62
C GLY A 104 -12.84 -7.17 8.27
N PRO A 105 -12.81 -7.71 7.05
CA PRO A 105 -13.89 -8.51 6.45
C PRO A 105 -13.95 -9.95 6.94
N ILE A 106 -12.95 -10.39 7.72
CA ILE A 106 -12.82 -11.76 8.21
C ILE A 106 -12.56 -11.76 9.71
N SER A 107 -12.86 -12.88 10.37
CA SER A 107 -12.46 -13.14 11.73
C SER A 107 -12.22 -14.62 11.98
N PHE A 108 -11.49 -14.94 13.04
CA PHE A 108 -11.34 -16.33 13.48
C PHE A 108 -12.64 -16.84 14.10
N SER A 109 -13.02 -18.05 13.73
CA SER A 109 -14.14 -18.74 14.34
C SER A 109 -13.77 -19.22 15.74
N PHE A 110 -14.31 -18.57 16.77
CA PHE A 110 -14.06 -18.95 18.17
C PHE A 110 -14.57 -20.36 18.53
N THR A 111 -15.51 -20.91 17.75
CA THR A 111 -16.02 -22.27 17.95
C THR A 111 -15.08 -23.36 17.41
N SER A 112 -14.07 -22.96 16.62
CA SER A 112 -13.17 -23.87 15.91
C SER A 112 -11.69 -23.56 16.17
N ILE A 113 -11.38 -22.95 17.31
CA ILE A 113 -10.01 -22.49 17.64
C ILE A 113 -9.00 -23.65 17.78
N THR A 114 -9.48 -24.88 17.95
CA THR A 114 -8.66 -26.09 18.01
C THR A 114 -8.44 -26.75 16.65
N LYS A 115 -9.06 -26.27 15.57
CA LYS A 115 -8.84 -26.76 14.21
C LYS A 115 -7.53 -26.20 13.64
N ASP A 116 -6.90 -26.97 12.75
CA ASP A 116 -5.75 -26.56 11.97
C ASP A 116 -6.01 -26.77 10.46
N PRO A 117 -6.02 -25.70 9.63
CA PRO A 117 -5.94 -24.29 10.03
C PRO A 117 -7.16 -23.84 10.83
N VAL A 118 -6.99 -22.82 11.67
CA VAL A 118 -8.10 -22.18 12.37
C VAL A 118 -9.08 -21.63 11.34
N GLU A 119 -10.37 -21.94 11.52
CA GLU A 119 -11.41 -21.53 10.58
C GLU A 119 -11.58 -20.00 10.58
N LEU A 120 -11.67 -19.43 9.38
CA LEU A 120 -11.95 -18.04 9.12
C LEU A 120 -13.39 -17.90 8.64
N VAL A 121 -14.11 -16.94 9.22
CA VAL A 121 -15.48 -16.60 8.87
C VAL A 121 -15.57 -15.14 8.43
N LEU A 122 -16.58 -14.80 7.63
CA LEU A 122 -16.84 -13.40 7.27
C LEU A 122 -17.31 -12.60 8.48
N ASN A 123 -16.86 -11.37 8.59
CA ASN A 123 -17.32 -10.41 9.58
C ASN A 123 -18.52 -9.60 9.02
N PRO A 124 -19.76 -9.82 9.50
CA PRO A 124 -20.92 -9.10 9.00
C PRO A 124 -20.93 -7.61 9.37
N TYR A 125 -20.06 -7.18 10.29
CA TYR A 125 -19.93 -5.79 10.74
C TYR A 125 -18.65 -5.12 10.23
N SER A 126 -17.99 -5.70 9.22
CA SER A 126 -16.77 -5.11 8.66
C SER A 126 -17.02 -3.70 8.14
N TRP A 127 -16.04 -2.82 8.38
CA TRP A 127 -16.03 -1.47 7.81
C TRP A 127 -15.79 -1.49 6.29
N THR A 128 -15.25 -2.59 5.74
CA THR A 128 -15.08 -2.76 4.29
C THR A 128 -16.41 -2.74 3.54
N LYS A 129 -17.55 -2.92 4.23
CA LYS A 129 -18.88 -2.70 3.67
C LYS A 129 -19.10 -1.31 3.10
N LEU A 130 -18.34 -0.32 3.56
CA LEU A 130 -18.51 1.10 3.20
C LEU A 130 -17.19 1.83 2.93
N ALA A 131 -16.05 1.15 2.96
CA ALA A 131 -14.74 1.77 2.76
C ALA A 131 -13.74 0.82 2.10
N ASN A 132 -12.81 1.39 1.33
CA ASN A 132 -11.57 0.72 0.96
C ASN A 132 -10.58 0.90 2.11
N ILE A 133 -9.98 -0.18 2.62
CA ILE A 133 -9.17 -0.11 3.83
C ILE A 133 -7.76 -0.63 3.57
N ILE A 134 -6.76 0.20 3.89
CA ILE A 134 -5.35 -0.17 3.96
C ILE A 134 -4.99 -0.41 5.44
N PHE A 135 -4.73 -1.65 5.80
CA PHE A 135 -4.16 -2.04 7.09
C PHE A 135 -2.64 -2.02 6.99
N LEU A 136 -2.00 -1.03 7.60
CA LEU A 136 -0.56 -0.78 7.45
C LEU A 136 0.22 -1.28 8.67
N ASP A 137 1.17 -2.19 8.43
CA ASP A 137 2.17 -2.55 9.43
C ASP A 137 3.25 -1.47 9.48
N ALA A 138 3.18 -0.57 10.46
CA ALA A 138 4.18 0.49 10.64
C ALA A 138 4.42 0.79 12.13
N PRO A 139 5.64 1.22 12.52
CA PRO A 139 6.84 1.42 11.70
C PRO A 139 7.54 0.09 11.31
N ALA A 140 8.67 0.16 10.60
CA ALA A 140 9.50 -1.01 10.30
C ALA A 140 9.83 -1.84 11.57
N GLY A 141 9.75 -3.16 11.46
CA GLY A 141 9.78 -4.11 12.58
C GLY A 141 8.40 -4.48 13.14
N THR A 142 7.32 -3.88 12.63
CA THR A 142 5.92 -4.24 12.94
C THR A 142 5.44 -5.30 11.98
N GLY A 143 4.85 -6.39 12.47
CA GLY A 143 4.29 -7.46 11.62
C GLY A 143 5.28 -7.94 10.55
N PHE A 144 4.93 -7.79 9.28
CA PHE A 144 5.79 -8.18 8.16
C PHE A 144 6.69 -7.06 7.61
N SER A 145 6.60 -5.84 8.15
CA SER A 145 7.42 -4.70 7.74
C SER A 145 8.84 -4.81 8.28
N TYR A 146 9.83 -4.52 7.45
CA TYR A 146 11.25 -4.68 7.79
C TYR A 146 12.11 -3.54 7.24
N SER A 147 13.36 -3.49 7.71
CA SER A 147 14.41 -2.62 7.20
C SER A 147 15.57 -3.44 6.67
N THR A 148 16.15 -3.03 5.53
CA THR A 148 17.38 -3.62 4.98
C THR A 148 18.64 -3.10 5.66
N THR A 149 18.53 -2.13 6.57
CA THR A 149 19.62 -1.57 7.37
C THR A 149 19.28 -1.61 8.86
N THR A 150 20.29 -1.78 9.72
CA THR A 150 20.08 -1.77 11.18
C THR A 150 19.52 -0.42 11.66
N ASP A 151 20.02 0.69 11.13
CA ASP A 151 19.60 2.04 11.53
C ASP A 151 18.14 2.33 11.16
N GLY A 152 17.60 1.67 10.13
CA GLY A 152 16.20 1.86 9.72
C GLY A 152 15.16 1.42 10.75
N TYR A 153 15.55 0.65 11.77
CA TYR A 153 14.66 0.33 12.90
C TYR A 153 14.60 1.43 13.98
N ASN A 154 15.53 2.40 13.95
CA ASN A 154 15.49 3.55 14.84
C ASN A 154 14.38 4.51 14.39
N THR A 155 13.39 4.71 15.25
CA THR A 155 12.20 5.52 14.93
C THR A 155 11.74 6.32 16.15
N SER A 156 11.07 7.43 15.86
CA SER A 156 10.28 8.25 16.78
C SER A 156 8.86 8.37 16.26
N ASP A 157 7.95 9.00 17.02
CA ASP A 157 6.58 9.27 16.58
C ASP A 157 6.55 10.10 15.29
N THR A 158 7.42 11.11 15.18
CA THR A 158 7.52 11.97 13.99
C THR A 158 8.11 11.24 12.79
N ILE A 159 9.13 10.40 12.99
CA ILE A 159 9.69 9.57 11.92
C ILE A 159 8.63 8.57 11.44
N HIS A 160 7.94 7.88 12.35
CA HIS A 160 6.88 6.94 12.02
C HIS A 160 5.80 7.62 11.18
N ALA A 161 5.26 8.76 11.64
CA ALA A 161 4.23 9.48 10.91
C ALA A 161 4.70 9.94 9.51
N LYS A 162 5.93 10.46 9.41
CA LYS A 162 6.52 10.86 8.13
C LYS A 162 6.64 9.67 7.16
N ARG A 163 7.07 8.50 7.63
CA ARG A 163 7.19 7.29 6.81
C ARG A 163 5.84 6.72 6.41
N ALA A 164 4.82 6.79 7.28
CA ALA A 164 3.45 6.40 6.93
C ALA A 164 2.83 7.36 5.89
N SER A 165 3.11 8.66 5.98
CA SER A 165 2.70 9.63 4.94
C SER A 165 3.41 9.37 3.60
N GLU A 166 4.72 9.10 3.63
CA GLU A 166 5.49 8.72 2.43
C GLU A 166 4.95 7.42 1.80
N PHE A 167 4.63 6.42 2.62
CA PHE A 167 3.98 5.19 2.20
C PHE A 167 2.69 5.49 1.44
N LEU A 168 1.79 6.31 2.03
CA LEU A 168 0.49 6.59 1.44
C LEU A 168 0.63 7.31 0.09
N GLN A 169 1.55 8.28 -0.01
CA GLN A 169 1.86 8.97 -1.27
C GLN A 169 2.34 8.00 -2.36
N LYS A 170 3.28 7.12 -2.02
CA LYS A 170 3.80 6.12 -2.96
C LYS A 170 2.74 5.09 -3.34
N TRP A 171 1.94 4.62 -2.38
CA TRP A 171 0.86 3.68 -2.61
C TRP A 171 -0.21 4.26 -3.55
N LEU A 172 -0.63 5.51 -3.34
CA LEU A 172 -1.56 6.22 -4.24
C LEU A 172 -0.98 6.46 -5.64
N SER A 173 0.35 6.59 -5.76
CA SER A 173 1.00 6.75 -7.07
C SER A 173 0.88 5.52 -7.96
N THR A 174 0.82 4.32 -7.37
CA THR A 174 0.59 3.03 -8.04
C THR A 174 -0.89 2.65 -8.10
N HIS A 175 -1.71 3.16 -7.17
CA HIS A 175 -3.15 2.92 -7.08
C HIS A 175 -3.98 4.16 -7.44
N ARG A 176 -3.69 4.76 -8.60
CA ARG A 176 -4.25 6.06 -9.01
C ARG A 176 -5.78 6.13 -9.02
N LYS A 177 -6.47 4.99 -9.15
CA LYS A 177 -7.94 4.93 -9.10
C LYS A 177 -8.51 5.44 -7.77
N PHE A 178 -7.74 5.39 -6.68
CA PHE A 178 -8.20 5.86 -5.37
C PHE A 178 -7.87 7.33 -5.07
N LEU A 179 -7.24 8.06 -6.00
CA LEU A 179 -6.88 9.47 -5.79
C LEU A 179 -8.08 10.40 -5.61
N ALA A 180 -9.24 10.01 -6.15
CA ALA A 180 -10.48 10.80 -6.06
C ALA A 180 -11.33 10.43 -4.83
N ASN A 181 -11.01 9.34 -4.14
CA ASN A 181 -11.78 8.87 -3.00
C ASN A 181 -11.51 9.78 -1.79
N PRO A 182 -12.53 10.12 -0.99
CA PRO A 182 -12.32 10.79 0.28
C PRO A 182 -11.36 9.98 1.17
N LEU A 183 -10.33 10.64 1.70
CA LEU A 183 -9.26 10.01 2.48
C LEU A 183 -9.49 10.20 3.99
N TYR A 184 -9.48 9.09 4.73
CA TYR A 184 -9.53 9.08 6.19
C TYR A 184 -8.28 8.40 6.76
N ILE A 185 -7.71 8.98 7.81
CA ILE A 185 -6.59 8.40 8.56
C ILE A 185 -7.12 7.99 9.93
N SER A 186 -6.89 6.74 10.32
CA SER A 186 -7.48 6.12 11.50
C SER A 186 -6.56 5.09 12.12
N GLY A 187 -6.92 4.66 13.33
CA GLY A 187 -6.19 3.65 14.09
C GLY A 187 -6.69 3.58 15.52
N ASP A 188 -6.18 2.60 16.27
CA ASP A 188 -6.52 2.37 17.67
C ASP A 188 -5.32 2.60 18.60
N SER A 189 -5.59 2.71 19.91
CA SER A 189 -4.57 2.69 20.95
C SER A 189 -3.48 3.77 20.74
N TYR A 190 -2.19 3.40 20.72
CA TYR A 190 -1.07 4.32 20.52
C TYR A 190 -1.17 5.13 19.21
N SER A 191 -1.91 4.63 18.22
CA SER A 191 -2.18 5.38 16.99
C SER A 191 -2.97 6.65 17.22
N GLY A 192 -3.64 6.82 18.36
CA GLY A 192 -4.22 8.10 18.78
C GLY A 192 -3.19 9.24 18.85
N LYS A 193 -1.89 8.93 19.02
CA LYS A 193 -0.79 9.91 18.88
C LYS A 193 -0.29 10.04 17.44
N ILE A 194 -0.15 8.91 16.74
CA ILE A 194 0.47 8.86 15.42
C ILE A 194 -0.44 9.45 14.34
N VAL A 195 -1.74 9.14 14.37
CA VAL A 195 -2.73 9.57 13.37
C VAL A 195 -2.77 11.10 13.21
N PRO A 196 -2.88 11.92 14.28
CA PRO A 196 -2.83 13.37 14.12
C PRO A 196 -1.52 13.87 13.49
N ILE A 197 -0.39 13.25 13.79
CA ILE A 197 0.91 13.63 13.21
C ILE A 197 0.94 13.27 11.72
N ILE A 198 0.42 12.11 11.32
CA ILE A 198 0.29 11.75 9.89
C ILE A 198 -0.58 12.77 9.16
N VAL A 199 -1.72 13.14 9.71
CA VAL A 199 -2.61 14.15 9.12
C VAL A 199 -1.87 15.47 8.96
N GLN A 200 -1.10 15.89 9.97
CA GLN A 200 -0.28 17.10 9.88
C GLN A 200 0.79 17.00 8.78
N GLU A 201 1.47 15.86 8.66
CA GLU A 201 2.45 15.61 7.58
C GLU A 201 1.78 15.65 6.20
N ILE A 202 0.58 15.10 6.05
CA ILE A 202 -0.19 15.13 4.79
C ILE A 202 -0.60 16.56 4.44
N ILE A 203 -1.11 17.33 5.40
CA ILE A 203 -1.51 18.73 5.20
C ILE A 203 -0.30 19.59 4.82
N ASN A 204 0.81 19.43 5.54
CA ASN A 204 2.02 20.22 5.30
C ASN A 204 2.74 19.82 4.00
N GLY A 205 2.66 18.54 3.62
CA GLY A 205 3.24 18.02 2.38
C GLY A 205 2.42 18.35 1.12
N ASN A 206 1.16 18.80 1.26
CA ASN A 206 0.25 19.03 0.13
C ASN A 206 -0.24 20.46 -0.04
N LEU A 207 0.33 21.13 -1.03
CA LEU A 207 -0.43 22.02 -1.89
C LEU A 207 -1.27 21.25 -2.94
N HIS A 208 -1.26 19.90 -3.03
CA HIS A 208 -1.91 19.14 -4.14
C HIS A 208 -2.73 17.87 -3.84
N MET A 209 -2.83 17.35 -2.61
CA MET A 209 -3.92 16.42 -2.25
C MET A 209 -5.01 17.21 -1.53
N ARG A 210 -6.11 17.51 -2.24
CA ARG A 210 -7.26 18.19 -1.64
C ARG A 210 -8.00 17.20 -0.74
N CYS A 211 -7.78 17.31 0.57
CA CYS A 211 -8.69 16.72 1.55
C CYS A 211 -9.95 17.59 1.60
N TRP A 212 -11.05 17.14 0.99
CA TRP A 212 -12.43 17.53 1.29
C TRP A 212 -13.36 16.37 0.95
#